data_AF-A0A8C5EUW8-F1
#
_entry.id   AF-A0A8C5EUW8-F1
#
_cell.length_a   1.000
_cell.length_b   1.000
_cell.length_c   1.000
_cell.angle_alpha   90.00
_cell.angle_beta   90.00
_cell.angle_gamma   90.00
#
_symmetry.space_group_name_H-M   'P 1'
#
loop_
_entity.id
_entity.type
_entity.pdbx_description
1 polymer ?
#
loop_
_entity_poly.entity_id
_entity_poly.type
_entity_poly.pdbx_seq_one_letter_code
_entity_poly.pdbx_strand_id
1 'polypeptide(L)'
;MTSDDLWVLSLSTCEAGFLLCDSAPGCRVDGAWGQWGPWTGCSLSCGGGEKLRKRLCDNPPPEGGARGCVGVAEQQKACNTQQCTGDSGGPWWSWSQWSVCSVSCGGGQQARSRLCSSCEHGRWNCSLDPCPVHGGFSGWTSWTSCSLSCGGLGVKTRSRLCTHPVPAHGGRDCQGPRVDTTYCQAPECPVDGGWSRWSPWSLCDKQCGGGRSLRTRSCSSPPPKNGGKVCEGEKNQVKACNTKPCGNPENVNLPK
;
A
#
# COMPACT_ATOMS: atom_id res chain seq x y z
N MET A 1 2.94 100.00 -29.05
CA MET A 1 2.76 99.65 -27.62
C MET A 1 2.52 98.15 -27.58
N THR A 2 3.47 97.22 -27.41
CA THR A 2 4.93 97.14 -27.15
C THR A 2 5.33 95.74 -27.68
N SER A 3 6.16 95.61 -28.73
CA SER A 3 7.62 95.32 -28.70
C SER A 3 7.99 94.12 -27.82
N ASP A 4 8.74 93.08 -28.22
CA ASP A 4 9.58 92.83 -29.40
C ASP A 4 9.83 91.31 -29.55
N ASP A 5 10.01 90.87 -30.80
CA ASP A 5 10.75 89.66 -31.19
C ASP A 5 12.22 89.75 -30.73
N LEU A 6 12.76 88.74 -30.06
CA LEU A 6 14.21 88.46 -30.09
C LEU A 6 14.50 86.96 -29.93
N TRP A 7 14.86 86.34 -31.04
CA TRP A 7 15.71 85.16 -31.09
C TRP A 7 17.07 85.50 -30.49
N VAL A 8 17.52 84.82 -29.43
CA VAL A 8 18.95 84.74 -29.11
C VAL A 8 19.30 83.33 -28.59
N LEU A 9 19.77 82.53 -29.54
CA LEU A 9 21.02 81.76 -29.48
C LEU A 9 21.42 81.17 -28.12
N SER A 10 21.29 79.83 -28.04
CA SER A 10 22.41 78.92 -27.79
C SER A 10 23.65 79.56 -27.15
N LEU A 11 23.78 79.45 -25.83
CA LEU A 11 25.08 79.52 -25.15
C LEU A 11 25.49 78.11 -24.74
N SER A 12 25.95 77.34 -25.73
CA SER A 12 26.82 76.20 -25.52
C SER A 12 28.25 76.71 -25.39
N THR A 13 28.77 76.77 -24.17
CA THR A 13 30.22 76.92 -23.96
C THR A 13 30.86 75.55 -24.06
N CYS A 14 31.65 75.36 -25.10
CA CYS A 14 32.39 74.14 -25.37
C CYS A 14 33.78 74.28 -24.74
N GLU A 15 34.00 73.66 -23.58
CA GLU A 15 35.35 73.30 -23.13
C GLU A 15 35.35 71.82 -22.73
N ALA A 16 36.27 71.07 -23.35
CA ALA A 16 36.57 69.67 -23.10
C ALA A 16 35.54 68.60 -23.54
N GLY A 17 34.77 68.82 -24.62
CA GLY A 17 34.19 67.71 -25.41
C GLY A 17 33.19 66.77 -24.71
N PHE A 18 32.71 67.12 -23.52
CA PHE A 18 31.64 66.40 -22.83
C PHE A 18 30.47 67.36 -22.58
N LEU A 19 29.32 67.07 -23.21
CA LEU A 19 28.03 67.65 -22.85
C LEU A 19 27.61 67.04 -21.50
N LEU A 20 27.95 67.72 -20.40
CA LEU A 20 27.41 67.42 -19.08
C LEU A 20 26.09 68.16 -18.91
N CYS A 21 24.98 67.44 -19.06
CA CYS A 21 23.67 67.93 -18.65
C CYS A 21 23.61 67.91 -17.12
N ASP A 22 23.70 69.08 -16.49
CA ASP A 22 23.45 69.19 -15.05
C ASP A 22 21.94 69.08 -14.81
N SER A 23 21.51 68.12 -13.99
CA SER A 23 20.09 67.91 -13.70
C SER A 23 19.56 69.09 -12.87
N ALA A 24 18.63 69.86 -13.43
CA ALA A 24 18.01 70.98 -12.71
C ALA A 24 17.34 70.48 -11.40
N PRO A 25 17.64 71.08 -10.24
CA PRO A 25 16.98 70.72 -8.98
C PRO A 25 15.50 71.09 -9.08
N GLY A 26 14.64 70.08 -9.24
CA GLY A 26 13.18 70.23 -9.38
C GLY A 26 12.56 69.55 -10.61
N CYS A 27 13.34 68.94 -11.51
CA CYS A 27 12.78 68.15 -12.61
C CYS A 27 12.14 66.85 -12.10
N ARG A 28 10.82 66.90 -11.91
CA ARG A 28 9.99 65.75 -11.55
C ARG A 28 9.45 65.10 -12.83
N VAL A 29 9.99 63.95 -13.22
CA VAL A 29 9.47 63.17 -14.35
C VAL A 29 8.54 62.10 -13.80
N ASP A 30 7.23 62.26 -14.00
CA ASP A 30 6.25 61.24 -13.63
C ASP A 30 6.49 59.96 -14.45
N GLY A 31 6.48 58.81 -13.78
CA GLY A 31 6.76 57.53 -14.42
C GLY A 31 5.64 57.15 -15.39
N ALA A 32 6.01 56.68 -16.58
CA ALA A 32 5.07 56.10 -17.52
C ALA A 32 5.43 54.66 -17.91
N TRP A 33 4.39 53.91 -18.26
CA TRP A 33 4.48 52.50 -18.57
C TRP A 33 5.24 52.27 -19.88
N GLY A 34 6.22 51.37 -19.83
CA GLY A 34 6.78 50.71 -21.00
C GLY A 34 5.77 49.84 -21.73
N GLN A 35 6.19 49.31 -22.88
CA GLN A 35 5.36 48.40 -23.65
C GLN A 35 5.07 47.12 -22.88
N TRP A 36 3.90 46.55 -23.12
CA TRP A 36 3.58 45.22 -22.59
C TRP A 36 4.50 44.16 -23.16
N GLY A 37 5.05 43.31 -22.29
CA GLY A 37 5.72 42.08 -22.69
C GLY A 37 4.75 41.09 -23.37
N PRO A 38 5.30 40.00 -23.96
CA PRO A 38 4.49 38.97 -24.57
C PRO A 38 3.60 38.28 -23.53
N TRP A 39 2.48 37.71 -24.00
CA TRP A 39 1.66 36.84 -23.17
C TRP A 39 2.40 35.54 -22.84
N THR A 40 2.25 35.04 -21.62
CA THR A 40 2.64 33.68 -21.26
C THR A 40 1.83 32.65 -22.05
N GLY A 41 2.29 31.39 -22.04
CA GLY A 41 1.43 30.26 -22.39
C GLY A 41 0.15 30.27 -21.56
N CYS A 42 -0.93 29.72 -22.13
CA CYS A 42 -2.20 29.60 -21.43
C CYS A 42 -2.09 28.53 -20.33
N SER A 43 -2.66 28.79 -19.15
CA SER A 43 -2.64 27.85 -18.04
C SER A 43 -3.36 26.53 -18.33
N LEU A 44 -4.31 26.53 -19.26
CA LEU A 44 -5.09 25.36 -19.69
C LEU A 44 -5.08 25.25 -21.21
N SER A 45 -5.04 24.03 -21.76
CA SER A 45 -5.06 23.77 -23.19
C SER A 45 -6.47 23.80 -23.81
N CYS A 46 -7.51 23.66 -23.00
CA CYS A 46 -8.93 23.78 -23.35
C CYS A 46 -9.74 24.01 -22.06
N GLY A 47 -11.03 24.30 -22.16
CA GLY A 47 -11.94 24.47 -21.02
C GLY A 47 -11.88 25.85 -20.34
N GLY A 48 -11.08 26.78 -20.88
CA GLY A 48 -10.89 28.13 -20.37
C GLY A 48 -9.77 28.22 -19.33
N GLY A 49 -8.60 28.68 -19.75
CA GLY A 49 -7.46 29.04 -18.90
C GLY A 49 -7.17 30.53 -18.91
N GLU A 50 -6.06 30.91 -18.30
CA GLU A 50 -5.63 32.30 -18.15
C GLU A 50 -4.18 32.44 -18.61
N LYS A 51 -3.89 33.55 -19.29
CA LYS A 51 -2.54 33.96 -19.67
C LYS A 51 -2.25 35.32 -19.08
N LEU A 52 -0.99 35.58 -18.76
CA LEU A 52 -0.53 36.81 -18.13
C LEU A 52 0.46 37.54 -19.01
N ARG A 53 0.53 38.85 -18.89
CA ARG A 53 1.62 39.67 -19.43
C ARG A 53 1.96 40.78 -18.45
N LYS A 54 3.21 41.21 -18.47
CA LYS A 54 3.75 42.23 -17.57
C LYS A 54 4.31 43.40 -18.35
N ARG A 55 4.32 44.57 -17.74
CA ARG A 55 5.00 45.78 -18.23
C ARG A 55 5.77 46.43 -17.09
N LEU A 56 6.81 47.17 -17.45
CA LEU A 56 7.66 47.87 -16.50
C LEU A 56 7.37 49.37 -16.54
N CYS A 57 7.64 50.05 -15.44
CA CYS A 57 7.48 51.51 -15.30
C CYS A 57 8.81 52.18 -15.66
N ASP A 58 9.17 52.10 -16.94
CA ASP A 58 10.52 52.41 -17.43
C ASP A 58 10.54 53.32 -18.67
N ASN A 59 9.40 53.88 -19.08
CA ASN A 59 9.33 54.71 -20.29
C ASN A 59 8.41 55.94 -20.14
N PRO A 60 8.83 57.00 -19.41
CA PRO A 60 10.09 57.11 -18.66
C PRO A 60 9.98 56.56 -17.23
N PRO A 61 11.10 56.16 -16.59
CA PRO A 61 11.11 55.82 -15.17
C PRO A 61 10.88 57.07 -14.30
N PRO A 62 10.29 56.94 -13.10
CA PRO A 62 10.05 58.09 -12.21
C PRO A 62 11.36 58.58 -11.57
N GLU A 63 11.64 59.88 -11.68
CA GLU A 63 12.85 60.53 -11.12
C GLU A 63 12.48 61.65 -10.12
N GLY A 64 13.38 62.00 -9.20
CA GLY A 64 13.21 63.18 -8.32
C GLY A 64 12.01 63.12 -7.36
N GLY A 65 11.54 61.94 -6.97
CA GLY A 65 10.37 61.77 -6.10
C GLY A 65 9.02 61.98 -6.80
N ALA A 66 8.97 61.84 -8.13
CA ALA A 66 7.77 61.91 -8.95
C ALA A 66 6.73 60.82 -8.66
N ARG A 67 5.50 60.97 -9.18
CA ARG A 67 4.47 59.95 -9.04
C ARG A 67 4.86 58.73 -9.88
N GLY A 68 4.74 57.54 -9.29
CA GLY A 68 4.92 56.28 -10.01
C GLY A 68 3.79 56.02 -11.01
N CYS A 69 3.97 54.99 -11.84
CA CYS A 69 3.00 54.67 -12.89
C CYS A 69 1.62 54.30 -12.34
N VAL A 70 0.57 54.96 -12.85
CA VAL A 70 -0.83 54.72 -12.47
C VAL A 70 -1.42 53.56 -13.31
N GLY A 71 -2.05 52.59 -12.65
CA GLY A 71 -2.62 51.39 -13.26
C GLY A 71 -1.86 50.11 -12.92
N VAL A 72 -2.28 48.98 -13.49
CA VAL A 72 -1.69 47.66 -13.15
C VAL A 72 -0.43 47.36 -13.98
N ALA A 73 0.58 46.77 -13.33
CA ALA A 73 1.82 46.28 -13.97
C ALA A 73 1.65 44.89 -14.60
N GLU A 74 0.61 44.16 -14.21
CA GLU A 74 0.28 42.82 -14.68
C GLU A 74 -1.14 42.82 -15.22
N GLN A 75 -1.33 42.16 -16.35
CA GLN A 75 -2.65 41.95 -16.93
C GLN A 75 -2.86 40.47 -17.18
N GLN A 76 -4.07 40.01 -16.88
CA GLN A 76 -4.52 38.65 -17.11
C GLN A 76 -5.64 38.63 -18.16
N LYS A 77 -5.69 37.58 -18.97
CA LYS A 77 -6.74 37.38 -19.96
C LYS A 77 -7.10 35.91 -20.09
N ALA A 78 -8.39 35.62 -20.23
CA ALA A 78 -8.88 34.30 -20.56
C ALA A 78 -8.34 33.82 -21.93
N CYS A 79 -8.05 32.53 -22.02
CA CYS A 79 -7.57 31.85 -23.21
C CYS A 79 -8.11 30.42 -23.25
N ASN A 80 -8.05 29.80 -24.43
CA ASN A 80 -8.42 28.39 -24.62
C ASN A 80 -9.82 28.01 -24.11
N THR A 81 -10.83 28.86 -24.39
CA THR A 81 -12.22 28.71 -23.95
C THR A 81 -13.01 27.65 -24.72
N GLN A 82 -12.39 26.97 -25.69
CA GLN A 82 -13.00 25.85 -26.38
C GLN A 82 -13.32 24.72 -25.39
N GLN A 83 -14.43 24.03 -25.61
CA GLN A 83 -14.76 22.83 -24.85
C GLN A 83 -13.70 21.75 -25.11
N CYS A 84 -13.27 21.08 -24.05
CA CYS A 84 -12.44 19.90 -24.17
C CYS A 84 -13.31 18.75 -24.69
N THR A 85 -13.24 18.43 -25.98
CA THR A 85 -13.88 17.24 -26.54
C THR A 85 -13.09 16.03 -26.07
N GLY A 86 -13.69 15.26 -25.17
CA GLY A 86 -13.07 14.10 -24.55
C GLY A 86 -12.78 13.03 -25.58
N ASP A 87 -11.50 12.90 -25.94
CA ASP A 87 -10.98 11.64 -26.48
C ASP A 87 -9.48 11.51 -26.20
N SER A 88 -9.13 11.51 -24.91
CA SER A 88 -7.97 10.77 -24.36
C SER A 88 -7.87 10.93 -22.84
N GLY A 89 -8.29 9.91 -22.08
CA GLY A 89 -7.68 9.64 -20.76
C GLY A 89 -8.52 9.83 -19.48
N GLY A 90 -9.81 9.50 -19.48
CA GLY A 90 -10.54 9.24 -18.22
C GLY A 90 -10.79 10.46 -17.30
N PRO A 91 -11.27 10.25 -16.06
CA PRO A 91 -11.82 11.30 -15.18
C PRO A 91 -10.77 12.23 -14.51
N TRP A 92 -9.55 12.23 -15.04
CA TRP A 92 -8.39 12.79 -14.39
C TRP A 92 -7.84 13.98 -15.18
N TRP A 93 -7.56 15.06 -14.46
CA TRP A 93 -6.93 16.24 -15.02
C TRP A 93 -5.45 15.97 -15.32
N SER A 94 -4.84 16.86 -16.12
CA SER A 94 -3.39 16.86 -16.32
C SER A 94 -2.66 16.94 -14.97
N TRP A 95 -1.57 16.21 -14.84
CA TRP A 95 -0.70 16.30 -13.68
C TRP A 95 -0.23 17.74 -13.43
N SER A 96 -0.20 18.16 -12.17
CA SER A 96 0.44 19.40 -11.74
C SER A 96 1.96 19.35 -11.98
N GLN A 97 2.61 20.51 -11.86
CA GLN A 97 4.07 20.55 -11.91
C GLN A 97 4.66 19.73 -10.76
N TRP A 98 5.82 19.11 -11.02
CA TRP A 98 6.57 18.41 -9.99
C TRP A 98 7.01 19.38 -8.89
N SER A 99 6.94 18.92 -7.64
CA SER A 99 7.53 19.64 -6.52
C SER A 99 9.05 19.75 -6.71
N VAL A 100 9.66 20.72 -6.03
CA VAL A 100 11.11 20.73 -5.86
C VAL A 100 11.58 19.43 -5.21
N CYS A 101 12.79 18.99 -5.56
CA CYS A 101 13.38 17.78 -4.99
C CYS A 101 13.63 17.97 -3.49
N SER A 102 13.34 16.95 -2.68
CA SER A 102 13.47 17.03 -1.22
C SER A 102 14.90 17.28 -0.73
N VAL A 103 15.91 16.96 -1.55
CA VAL A 103 17.33 17.21 -1.28
C VAL A 103 18.06 17.59 -2.56
N SER A 104 19.17 18.32 -2.42
CA SER A 104 20.02 18.74 -3.53
C SER A 104 21.05 17.68 -3.97
N CYS A 105 21.32 16.65 -3.16
CA CYS A 105 22.21 15.53 -3.51
C CYS A 105 21.87 14.25 -2.71
N GLY A 106 22.26 13.07 -3.22
CA GLY A 106 22.15 11.80 -2.48
C GLY A 106 20.84 11.01 -2.63
N GLY A 107 19.99 11.38 -3.60
CA GLY A 107 18.73 10.66 -3.90
C GLY A 107 17.51 11.20 -3.13
N GLY A 108 16.80 12.16 -3.72
CA GLY A 108 15.60 12.78 -3.15
C GLY A 108 14.30 12.33 -3.81
N GLN A 109 13.18 12.75 -3.24
CA GLN A 109 11.83 12.46 -3.75
C GLN A 109 11.15 13.77 -4.20
N GLN A 110 10.34 13.67 -5.26
CA GLN A 110 9.48 14.75 -5.74
C GLN A 110 8.05 14.21 -5.90
N ALA A 111 7.06 15.06 -5.68
CA ALA A 111 5.64 14.71 -5.74
C ALA A 111 4.89 15.66 -6.68
N ARG A 112 3.80 15.15 -7.28
CA ARG A 112 2.84 15.95 -8.05
C ARG A 112 1.44 15.39 -7.84
N SER A 113 0.42 16.20 -8.10
CA SER A 113 -0.98 15.90 -7.86
C SER A 113 -1.81 16.10 -9.13
N ARG A 114 -2.99 15.49 -9.21
CA ARG A 114 -3.98 15.78 -10.26
C ARG A 114 -5.37 15.71 -9.67
N LEU A 115 -6.29 16.51 -10.21
CA LEU A 115 -7.67 16.58 -9.76
C LEU A 115 -8.52 15.52 -10.48
N CYS A 116 -9.49 14.96 -9.77
CA CYS A 116 -10.51 14.07 -10.31
C CYS A 116 -11.81 14.86 -10.45
N SER A 117 -12.47 14.77 -11.61
CA SER A 117 -13.81 15.34 -11.78
C SER A 117 -14.83 14.22 -11.67
N SER A 118 -15.61 14.18 -10.59
CA SER A 118 -16.83 13.36 -10.51
C SER A 118 -18.03 14.19 -10.97
N CYS A 119 -18.79 13.66 -11.94
CA CYS A 119 -20.04 14.24 -12.41
C CYS A 119 -21.22 13.60 -11.65
N GLU A 120 -21.97 14.38 -10.88
CA GLU A 120 -23.32 14.00 -10.44
C GLU A 120 -24.33 15.01 -11.00
N HIS A 121 -25.35 14.52 -11.70
CA HIS A 121 -26.52 15.28 -12.18
C HIS A 121 -26.23 16.50 -13.07
N GLY A 122 -25.10 16.54 -13.79
CA GLY A 122 -24.84 17.56 -14.82
C GLY A 122 -24.51 18.96 -14.29
N ARG A 123 -24.12 19.08 -13.01
CA ARG A 123 -23.63 20.34 -12.41
C ARG A 123 -22.18 20.19 -11.96
N TRP A 124 -21.28 21.03 -12.47
CA TRP A 124 -19.88 21.08 -12.04
C TRP A 124 -19.79 21.66 -10.62
N ASN A 125 -19.50 20.82 -9.63
CA ASN A 125 -19.29 21.26 -8.25
C ASN A 125 -17.79 21.43 -8.00
N CYS A 126 -17.29 22.66 -8.09
CA CYS A 126 -15.94 23.02 -7.69
C CYS A 126 -15.91 23.22 -6.17
N SER A 127 -15.64 22.17 -5.39
CA SER A 127 -15.28 22.30 -3.98
C SER A 127 -13.77 22.11 -3.80
N LEU A 128 -13.16 22.86 -2.87
CA LEU A 128 -11.78 22.62 -2.38
C LEU A 128 -11.71 21.33 -1.53
N ASP A 129 -12.85 20.72 -1.23
CA ASP A 129 -12.91 19.48 -0.48
C ASP A 129 -12.32 18.32 -1.29
N PRO A 130 -11.43 17.52 -0.70
CA PRO A 130 -10.86 16.37 -1.38
C PRO A 130 -11.96 15.39 -1.82
N CYS A 131 -11.82 14.84 -3.04
CA CYS A 131 -12.81 13.91 -3.57
C CYS A 131 -12.96 12.66 -2.68
N PRO A 132 -14.17 12.11 -2.55
CA PRO A 132 -14.39 10.84 -1.84
C PRO A 132 -13.54 9.71 -2.41
N VAL A 133 -12.75 9.06 -1.56
CA VAL A 133 -11.97 7.86 -1.91
C VAL A 133 -12.73 6.66 -1.37
N HIS A 134 -13.33 5.87 -2.26
CA HIS A 134 -14.02 4.65 -1.87
C HIS A 134 -13.03 3.54 -1.53
N GLY A 135 -13.35 2.77 -0.48
CA GLY A 135 -12.55 1.65 -0.04
C GLY A 135 -12.46 0.53 -1.06
N GLY A 136 -11.27 -0.05 -1.19
CA GLY A 136 -11.05 -1.28 -1.95
C GLY A 136 -10.38 -2.35 -1.10
N PHE A 137 -10.77 -3.60 -1.33
CA PHE A 137 -10.18 -4.72 -0.62
C PHE A 137 -8.75 -4.99 -1.10
N SER A 138 -7.87 -5.33 -0.17
CA SER A 138 -6.61 -5.99 -0.46
C SER A 138 -6.86 -7.34 -1.14
N GLY A 139 -5.80 -7.92 -1.70
CA GLY A 139 -5.79 -9.36 -1.98
C GLY A 139 -6.11 -10.17 -0.72
N TRP A 140 -6.68 -11.36 -0.92
CA TRP A 140 -6.86 -12.32 0.16
C TRP A 140 -5.49 -12.80 0.67
N THR A 141 -5.38 -13.02 1.99
CA THR A 141 -4.27 -13.80 2.54
C THR A 141 -4.33 -15.24 2.02
N SER A 142 -3.21 -15.96 2.14
CA SER A 142 -3.23 -17.42 2.06
C SER A 142 -4.21 -18.00 3.09
N TRP A 143 -4.76 -19.17 2.77
CA TRP A 143 -5.56 -19.94 3.71
C TRP A 143 -4.73 -20.33 4.93
N THR A 144 -5.35 -20.34 6.12
CA THR A 144 -4.77 -20.94 7.32
C THR A 144 -4.61 -22.45 7.15
N SER A 145 -3.86 -23.08 8.05
CA SER A 145 -3.92 -24.52 8.23
C SER A 145 -5.33 -24.96 8.60
N CYS A 146 -5.66 -26.23 8.33
CA CYS A 146 -6.93 -26.81 8.72
C CYS A 146 -7.05 -26.79 10.25
N SER A 147 -8.24 -26.48 10.76
CA SER A 147 -8.51 -26.44 12.21
C SER A 147 -8.27 -27.79 12.90
N LEU A 148 -8.39 -28.88 12.15
CA LEU A 148 -8.06 -30.23 12.58
C LEU A 148 -6.73 -30.65 11.94
N SER A 149 -5.82 -31.15 12.77
CA SER A 149 -4.59 -31.81 12.29
C SER A 149 -4.85 -33.23 11.81
N CYS A 150 -5.89 -33.90 12.33
CA CYS A 150 -6.39 -35.18 11.87
C CYS A 150 -7.85 -35.38 12.28
N GLY A 151 -8.50 -36.44 11.78
CA GLY A 151 -9.80 -36.89 12.25
C GLY A 151 -11.00 -36.33 11.48
N GLY A 152 -10.84 -36.03 10.19
CA GLY A 152 -11.96 -35.73 9.30
C GLY A 152 -12.12 -34.26 8.94
N LEU A 153 -13.37 -33.79 8.87
CA LEU A 153 -13.70 -32.47 8.30
C LEU A 153 -13.40 -31.34 9.29
N GLY A 154 -12.44 -30.48 8.94
CA GLY A 154 -12.15 -29.23 9.63
C GLY A 154 -12.52 -28.01 8.80
N VAL A 155 -12.14 -26.83 9.29
CA VAL A 155 -12.31 -25.56 8.58
C VAL A 155 -10.98 -24.83 8.46
N LYS A 156 -10.83 -24.07 7.38
CA LYS A 156 -9.72 -23.13 7.18
C LYS A 156 -10.28 -21.77 6.78
N THR A 157 -9.57 -20.72 7.14
CA THR A 157 -10.00 -19.35 6.91
C THR A 157 -8.96 -18.55 6.14
N ARG A 158 -9.39 -17.49 5.49
CA ARG A 158 -8.53 -16.44 4.93
C ARG A 158 -9.18 -15.09 5.16
N SER A 159 -8.37 -14.04 5.14
CA SER A 159 -8.84 -12.69 5.44
C SER A 159 -8.37 -11.68 4.40
N ARG A 160 -9.04 -10.54 4.33
CA ARG A 160 -8.64 -9.39 3.53
C ARG A 160 -9.00 -8.10 4.25
N LEU A 161 -8.27 -7.04 3.96
CA LEU A 161 -8.44 -5.73 4.60
C LEU A 161 -8.95 -4.70 3.60
N CYS A 162 -9.67 -3.69 4.08
CA CYS A 162 -10.12 -2.57 3.26
C CYS A 162 -9.03 -1.49 3.19
N THR A 163 -7.96 -1.78 2.44
CA THR A 163 -6.76 -0.94 2.41
C THR A 163 -6.26 -0.60 1.01
N HIS A 164 -6.93 -1.07 -0.03
CA HIS A 164 -6.50 -0.94 -1.43
C HIS A 164 -7.60 -0.32 -2.31
N PRO A 165 -7.94 0.97 -2.14
CA PRO A 165 -7.37 1.93 -1.17
C PRO A 165 -8.15 1.96 0.15
N VAL A 166 -7.63 2.65 1.17
CA VAL A 166 -8.35 2.94 2.42
C VAL A 166 -9.44 4.00 2.14
N PRO A 167 -10.69 3.84 2.62
CA PRO A 167 -11.72 4.86 2.48
C PRO A 167 -11.28 6.20 3.09
N ALA A 168 -11.49 7.29 2.35
CA ALA A 168 -11.20 8.65 2.82
C ALA A 168 -12.20 9.67 2.27
N HIS A 169 -12.25 10.85 2.88
CA HIS A 169 -13.01 12.01 2.40
C HIS A 169 -14.50 11.72 2.14
N GLY A 170 -15.14 10.98 3.05
CA GLY A 170 -16.55 10.59 2.90
C GLY A 170 -16.81 9.47 1.89
N GLY A 171 -15.76 8.79 1.41
CA GLY A 171 -15.90 7.62 0.56
C GLY A 171 -16.50 6.41 1.28
N ARG A 172 -17.19 5.54 0.53
CA ARG A 172 -17.85 4.35 1.06
C ARG A 172 -16.84 3.30 1.53
N ASP A 173 -17.19 2.53 2.56
CA ASP A 173 -16.41 1.36 2.99
C ASP A 173 -16.51 0.20 1.98
N CYS A 174 -15.60 -0.76 2.08
CA CYS A 174 -15.60 -1.96 1.25
C CYS A 174 -16.87 -2.79 1.46
N GLN A 175 -17.53 -3.16 0.36
CA GLN A 175 -18.73 -4.01 0.40
C GLN A 175 -18.37 -5.49 0.25
N GLY A 176 -18.72 -6.29 1.27
CA GLY A 176 -18.56 -7.75 1.26
C GLY A 176 -17.82 -8.27 2.49
N PRO A 177 -17.63 -9.60 2.58
CA PRO A 177 -17.02 -10.22 3.74
C PRO A 177 -15.51 -9.92 3.82
N ARG A 178 -15.01 -9.69 5.03
CA ARG A 178 -13.57 -9.52 5.33
C ARG A 178 -12.87 -10.85 5.64
N VAL A 179 -13.66 -11.89 5.94
CA VAL A 179 -13.19 -13.24 6.26
C VAL A 179 -13.96 -14.22 5.39
N ASP A 180 -13.25 -15.19 4.85
CA ASP A 180 -13.80 -16.30 4.09
C ASP A 180 -13.41 -17.60 4.78
N THR A 181 -14.35 -18.53 4.86
CA THR A 181 -14.23 -19.80 5.60
C THR A 181 -14.67 -20.93 4.70
N THR A 182 -13.85 -21.98 4.62
CA THR A 182 -14.17 -23.17 3.82
C THR A 182 -13.77 -24.44 4.56
N TYR A 183 -14.33 -25.56 4.13
CA TYR A 183 -14.02 -26.86 4.70
C TYR A 183 -12.67 -27.40 4.19
N CYS A 184 -12.04 -28.22 5.01
CA CYS A 184 -10.82 -28.96 4.68
C CYS A 184 -10.90 -30.38 5.25
N GLN A 185 -10.38 -31.36 4.52
CA GLN A 185 -10.29 -32.73 5.00
C GLN A 185 -8.92 -32.92 5.69
N ALA A 186 -8.95 -33.11 7.00
CA ALA A 186 -7.78 -33.52 7.76
C ALA A 186 -7.53 -35.03 7.56
N PRO A 187 -6.27 -35.48 7.60
CA PRO A 187 -5.93 -36.89 7.48
C PRO A 187 -6.53 -37.72 8.63
N GLU A 188 -6.62 -39.03 8.47
CA GLU A 188 -7.05 -39.91 9.56
C GLU A 188 -6.07 -39.86 10.74
N CYS A 189 -6.58 -39.90 11.97
CA CYS A 189 -5.72 -39.80 13.14
C CYS A 189 -4.87 -41.06 13.35
N PRO A 190 -3.61 -40.92 13.82
CA PRO A 190 -2.80 -42.06 14.23
C PRO A 190 -3.50 -42.78 15.40
N VAL A 191 -3.54 -44.11 15.32
CA VAL A 191 -3.99 -44.97 16.41
C VAL A 191 -2.79 -45.79 16.87
N ASP A 192 -2.37 -45.58 18.10
CA ASP A 192 -1.26 -46.33 18.69
C ASP A 192 -1.71 -47.77 19.02
N GLY A 193 -0.80 -48.71 18.79
CA GLY A 193 -1.01 -50.13 19.01
C GLY A 193 -1.09 -50.46 20.50
N GLY A 194 -2.13 -51.19 20.88
CA GLY A 194 -2.32 -51.74 22.21
C GLY A 194 -2.27 -53.27 22.21
N TRP A 195 -1.61 -53.82 23.22
CA TRP A 195 -1.57 -55.26 23.44
C TRP A 195 -2.95 -55.81 23.82
N SER A 196 -3.33 -56.94 23.23
CA SER A 196 -4.43 -57.76 23.73
C SER A 196 -4.12 -58.27 25.12
N ARG A 197 -5.15 -58.78 25.81
CA ARG A 197 -4.92 -59.62 27.00
C ARG A 197 -4.03 -60.80 26.61
N TRP A 198 -3.17 -61.21 27.56
CA TRP A 198 -2.38 -62.42 27.42
C TRP A 198 -3.30 -63.64 27.32
N SER A 199 -2.88 -64.63 26.52
CA SER A 199 -3.45 -65.97 26.59
C SER A 199 -3.27 -66.57 27.99
N PRO A 200 -4.08 -67.57 28.36
CA PRO A 200 -3.70 -68.48 29.43
C PRO A 200 -2.33 -69.09 29.17
N TRP A 201 -1.65 -69.52 30.23
CA TRP A 201 -0.41 -70.29 30.13
C TRP A 201 -0.69 -71.64 29.48
N SER A 202 0.17 -72.06 28.55
CA SER A 202 0.15 -73.41 28.00
C SER A 202 0.43 -74.43 29.10
N LEU A 203 0.06 -75.69 28.84
CA LEU A 203 0.59 -76.80 29.62
C LEU A 203 2.13 -76.81 29.57
N CYS A 204 2.74 -77.40 30.59
CA CYS A 204 4.19 -77.55 30.64
C CYS A 204 4.64 -78.56 29.57
N ASP A 205 5.70 -78.24 28.84
CA ASP A 205 6.28 -79.13 27.82
C ASP A 205 6.84 -80.46 28.39
N LYS A 206 7.15 -80.48 29.69
CA LYS A 206 7.61 -81.65 30.43
C LYS A 206 6.79 -81.86 31.68
N GLN A 207 6.61 -83.13 32.04
CA GLN A 207 5.88 -83.50 33.25
C GLN A 207 6.74 -83.42 34.52
N CYS A 208 8.06 -83.51 34.39
CA CYS A 208 9.02 -83.44 35.50
C CYS A 208 10.41 -83.03 34.97
N GLY A 209 11.35 -82.75 35.87
CA GLY A 209 12.74 -82.45 35.54
C GLY A 209 12.97 -81.05 34.94
N GLY A 210 11.99 -80.14 35.07
CA GLY A 210 12.07 -78.76 34.59
C GLY A 210 11.68 -78.59 33.13
N GLY A 211 10.48 -78.06 32.92
CA GLY A 211 9.91 -77.70 31.62
C GLY A 211 9.63 -76.19 31.48
N ARG A 212 9.03 -75.82 30.35
CA ARG A 212 8.64 -74.47 29.97
C ARG A 212 7.14 -74.41 29.66
N SER A 213 6.52 -73.33 30.11
CA SER A 213 5.14 -72.96 29.77
C SER A 213 5.17 -71.61 29.06
N LEU A 214 4.37 -71.48 28.00
CA LEU A 214 4.34 -70.34 27.09
C LEU A 214 2.98 -69.65 27.19
N ARG A 215 2.97 -68.31 27.14
CA ARG A 215 1.77 -67.53 26.84
C ARG A 215 2.07 -66.47 25.78
N THR A 216 1.06 -66.08 25.02
CA THR A 216 1.21 -65.16 23.89
C THR A 216 0.16 -64.05 23.95
N ARG A 217 0.43 -62.93 23.29
CA ARG A 217 -0.51 -61.81 23.08
C ARG A 217 -0.34 -61.26 21.67
N SER A 218 -1.29 -60.43 21.24
CA SER A 218 -1.29 -59.82 19.90
C SER A 218 -1.46 -58.31 20.00
N CYS A 219 -0.86 -57.56 19.09
CA CYS A 219 -1.00 -56.11 19.01
C CYS A 219 -2.32 -55.75 18.29
N SER A 220 -3.44 -55.93 18.99
CA SER A 220 -4.78 -55.87 18.37
C SER A 220 -5.82 -55.19 19.25
N SER A 221 -5.42 -54.52 20.33
CA SER A 221 -6.35 -53.89 21.28
C SER A 221 -5.89 -52.48 21.68
N PRO A 222 -5.89 -51.50 20.74
CA PRO A 222 -6.26 -51.62 19.31
C PRO A 222 -5.06 -51.97 18.40
N PRO A 223 -5.25 -52.39 17.15
CA PRO A 223 -4.15 -52.48 16.19
C PRO A 223 -3.68 -51.08 15.77
N PRO A 224 -2.36 -50.87 15.54
CA PRO A 224 -1.85 -49.58 15.12
C PRO A 224 -2.36 -49.20 13.72
N LYS A 225 -2.71 -47.93 13.52
CA LYS A 225 -3.21 -47.39 12.24
C LYS A 225 -2.66 -45.99 11.96
N ASN A 226 -2.67 -45.60 10.69
CA ASN A 226 -2.38 -44.23 10.22
C ASN A 226 -1.06 -43.65 10.79
N GLY A 227 -0.01 -44.47 10.87
CA GLY A 227 1.28 -44.05 11.42
C GLY A 227 1.38 -44.00 12.94
N GLY A 228 0.39 -44.55 13.67
CA GLY A 228 0.47 -44.73 15.12
C GLY A 228 1.56 -45.74 15.52
N LYS A 229 1.99 -45.62 16.78
CA LYS A 229 3.11 -46.40 17.34
C LYS A 229 2.80 -47.89 17.38
N VAL A 230 3.80 -48.73 17.13
CA VAL A 230 3.66 -50.19 17.30
C VAL A 230 3.65 -50.57 18.79
N CYS A 231 3.14 -51.76 19.11
CA CYS A 231 3.16 -52.24 20.49
C CYS A 231 4.60 -52.53 20.95
N GLU A 232 5.03 -51.87 22.02
CA GLU A 232 6.34 -52.09 22.63
C GLU A 232 6.32 -53.25 23.64
N GLY A 233 7.38 -54.07 23.62
CA GLY A 233 7.58 -55.21 24.52
C GLY A 233 7.36 -56.58 23.87
N GLU A 234 7.48 -57.64 24.67
CA GLU A 234 7.49 -59.01 24.13
C GLU A 234 6.09 -59.51 23.76
N LYS A 235 5.99 -60.18 22.60
CA LYS A 235 4.77 -60.85 22.13
C LYS A 235 4.50 -62.17 22.86
N ASN A 236 5.56 -62.81 23.31
CA ASN A 236 5.57 -64.14 23.90
C ASN A 236 6.27 -64.08 25.25
N GLN A 237 5.77 -64.81 26.23
CA GLN A 237 6.42 -64.93 27.52
C GLN A 237 6.54 -66.39 27.91
N VAL A 238 7.70 -66.75 28.46
CA VAL A 238 8.00 -68.11 28.91
C VAL A 238 8.23 -68.10 30.42
N LYS A 239 7.74 -69.14 31.11
CA LYS A 239 8.08 -69.41 32.51
C LYS A 239 8.50 -70.85 32.69
N ALA A 240 9.35 -71.11 33.69
CA ALA A 240 9.67 -72.47 34.11
C ALA A 240 8.47 -73.13 34.79
N CYS A 241 8.31 -74.43 34.61
CA CYS A 241 7.29 -75.26 35.25
C CYS A 241 7.83 -76.68 35.53
N ASN A 242 7.14 -77.44 36.38
CA ASN A 242 7.45 -78.84 36.69
C ASN A 242 8.93 -79.09 37.03
N THR A 243 9.53 -78.24 37.87
CA THR A 243 10.96 -78.28 38.24
C THR A 243 11.36 -79.42 39.18
N LYS A 244 10.40 -80.20 39.68
CA LYS A 244 10.67 -81.36 40.54
C LYS A 244 11.35 -82.48 39.74
N PRO A 245 12.33 -83.23 40.32
CA PRO A 245 12.99 -84.34 39.64
C PRO A 245 12.01 -85.44 39.19
N CYS A 246 12.34 -86.11 38.08
CA CYS A 246 11.62 -87.30 37.65
C CYS A 246 12.02 -88.51 38.52
N GLY A 247 11.06 -89.32 38.95
CA GLY A 247 11.34 -90.57 39.69
C GLY A 247 10.84 -90.63 41.14
N ASN A 248 10.07 -89.65 41.63
CA ASN A 248 9.40 -89.77 42.93
C ASN A 248 7.99 -90.39 42.74
N PRO A 249 7.62 -91.48 43.43
CA PRO A 249 6.40 -92.26 43.17
C PRO A 249 5.06 -91.57 43.48
N GLU A 250 5.03 -90.29 43.84
CA GLU A 250 3.79 -89.56 44.16
C GLU A 250 3.10 -88.85 42.97
N ASN A 251 3.67 -88.86 41.75
CA ASN A 251 3.11 -88.13 40.61
C ASN A 251 2.48 -89.02 39.52
N VAL A 252 1.71 -90.05 39.91
CA VAL A 252 0.98 -90.92 38.95
C VAL A 252 -0.52 -90.63 38.87
N ASN A 253 -1.08 -89.73 39.70
CA ASN A 253 -2.51 -89.39 39.62
C ASN A 253 -2.80 -87.90 39.81
N LEU A 254 -3.06 -87.20 38.70
CA LEU A 254 -4.06 -86.12 38.65
C LEU A 254 -4.72 -86.13 37.25
N PRO A 255 -6.05 -85.91 37.17
CA PRO A 255 -6.91 -86.45 36.11
C PRO A 255 -6.82 -85.68 34.77
N LYS A 256 -7.26 -86.40 33.72
CA LYS A 256 -7.45 -85.97 32.32
C LYS A 256 -8.31 -84.72 32.18
#